data_AF-A0A847XRR9-F1
#
_entry.id   AF-A0A847XRR9-F1
#
_cell.length_a   1.000
_cell.length_b   1.000
_cell.length_c   1.000
_cell.angle_alpha   90.00
_cell.angle_beta   90.00
_cell.angle_gamma   90.00
#
_symmetry.space_group_name_H-M   'P 1'
#
loop_
_entity.id
_entity.type
_entity.pdbx_description
1 polymer ?
#
loop_
_entity_poly.entity_id
_entity_poly.type
_entity_poly.pdbx_seq_one_letter_code
_entity_poly.pdbx_strand_id
1 'polypeptide(L)'
;REYFKEKSLRVHLSGIIGGMIWAMGLSFSIIAAEQAGPAISYGLGQGSTMVGAAWGVFVWKEFKGAPKKTNWLLTLMFICFIAGLALITMARNI
;
A
#
# COMPACT_ATOMS: atom_id res chain seq x y z
N ARG A 1 14.45 -14.43 -18.78
CA ARG A 1 15.14 -15.74 -19.05
C ARG A 1 15.98 -16.19 -17.85
N GLU A 2 16.64 -15.29 -17.13
CA GLU A 2 17.47 -15.63 -15.96
C GLU A 2 16.68 -16.27 -14.80
N TYR A 3 15.48 -15.78 -14.50
CA TYR A 3 14.58 -16.40 -13.50
C TYR A 3 14.39 -17.91 -13.70
N PHE A 4 14.20 -18.35 -14.95
CA PHE A 4 14.00 -19.77 -15.29
C PHE A 4 15.31 -20.56 -15.46
N LYS A 5 16.46 -19.89 -15.49
CA LYS A 5 17.79 -20.53 -15.49
C LYS A 5 18.36 -20.73 -14.08
N GLU A 6 17.83 -19.98 -13.12
CA GLU A 6 18.22 -20.05 -11.72
C GLU A 6 17.73 -21.37 -11.09
N LYS A 7 18.65 -22.23 -10.63
CA LYS A 7 18.34 -23.54 -10.02
C LYS A 7 17.84 -23.43 -8.57
N SER A 8 17.89 -22.24 -7.99
CA SER A 8 17.47 -21.99 -6.61
C SER A 8 15.94 -21.98 -6.51
N LEU A 9 15.38 -23.07 -5.96
CA LEU A 9 13.94 -23.16 -5.64
C LEU A 9 13.44 -22.00 -4.79
N ARG A 10 14.30 -21.37 -3.98
CA ARG A 10 13.94 -20.22 -3.15
C ARG A 10 13.51 -19.00 -3.97
N VAL A 11 14.16 -18.76 -5.11
CA VAL A 11 13.83 -17.64 -6.00
C VAL A 11 12.46 -17.86 -6.62
N HIS A 12 12.21 -19.08 -7.11
CA HIS A 12 10.90 -19.46 -7.64
C HIS A 12 9.79 -19.37 -6.60
N LEU A 13 10.04 -19.86 -5.38
CA LEU A 13 9.08 -19.75 -4.27
C LEU A 13 8.76 -18.29 -3.94
N SER A 14 9.76 -17.42 -3.85
CA SER A 14 9.52 -16.00 -3.58
C SER A 14 8.72 -15.32 -4.68
N GLY A 15 8.94 -15.68 -5.95
CA GLY A 15 8.15 -15.19 -7.07
C GLY A 15 6.70 -15.67 -7.03
N ILE A 16 6.47 -16.94 -6.70
CA ILE A 16 5.13 -17.51 -6.54
C ILE A 16 4.40 -16.85 -5.36
N ILE A 17 5.06 -16.70 -4.21
CA ILE A 17 4.48 -16.03 -3.02
C ILE A 17 4.14 -14.57 -3.34
N GLY A 18 5.05 -13.83 -3.98
CA GLY A 18 4.79 -12.46 -4.41
C GLY A 18 3.60 -12.38 -5.39
N GLY A 19 3.55 -13.31 -6.34
CA GLY A 19 2.43 -13.43 -7.29
C GLY A 19 1.10 -13.73 -6.61
N MET A 20 1.08 -14.63 -5.61
CA MET A 20 -0.13 -14.94 -4.83
C MET A 20 -0.61 -13.75 -4.02
N ILE A 21 0.29 -13.02 -3.36
CA ILE A 21 -0.05 -11.80 -2.61
C ILE A 21 -0.65 -10.76 -3.56
N TRP A 22 -0.03 -10.57 -4.73
CA TRP A 22 -0.50 -9.62 -5.72
C TRP A 22 -1.87 -10.01 -6.28
N ALA A 23 -2.06 -11.27 -6.67
CA ALA A 23 -3.33 -11.77 -7.19
C ALA A 23 -4.45 -11.60 -6.17
N MET A 24 -4.20 -11.95 -4.91
CA MET A 24 -5.16 -11.80 -3.82
C MET A 24 -5.52 -10.33 -3.57
N GLY A 25 -4.53 -9.43 -3.57
CA GLY A 25 -4.75 -7.99 -3.44
C GLY A 25 -5.58 -7.42 -4.60
N LEU A 26 -5.30 -7.85 -5.83
CA LEU A 26 -6.06 -7.44 -7.01
C LEU A 26 -7.51 -7.97 -6.95
N SER A 27 -7.72 -9.23 -6.58
CA SER A 27 -9.06 -9.81 -6.44
C SER A 27 -9.93 -9.02 -5.46
N PHE A 28 -9.40 -8.69 -4.28
CA PHE A 28 -10.12 -7.87 -3.31
C PHE A 28 -10.35 -6.44 -3.81
N SER A 29 -9.39 -5.86 -4.54
CA SER A 29 -9.54 -4.53 -5.13
C SER A 29 -10.71 -4.48 -6.12
N ILE A 30 -10.84 -5.49 -6.99
CA ILE A 30 -11.93 -5.57 -7.96
C ILE A 30 -13.29 -5.72 -7.26
N ILE A 31 -13.40 -6.63 -6.27
CA ILE A 31 -14.64 -6.84 -5.51
C ILE A 31 -15.04 -5.56 -4.76
N ALA A 32 -14.09 -4.89 -4.11
CA ALA A 32 -14.35 -3.64 -3.41
C ALA A 32 -14.76 -2.53 -4.39
N ALA A 33 -14.19 -2.52 -5.61
CA ALA A 33 -14.45 -1.48 -6.58
C ALA A 33 -15.90 -1.48 -7.11
N GLU A 34 -16.51 -2.66 -7.27
CA GLU A 34 -17.92 -2.78 -7.66
C GLU A 34 -18.86 -2.15 -6.62
N GLN A 35 -18.54 -2.29 -5.34
CA GLN A 35 -19.35 -1.75 -4.24
C GLN A 35 -19.02 -0.28 -3.90
N ALA A 36 -17.79 0.16 -4.12
CA ALA A 36 -17.26 1.46 -3.69
C ALA A 36 -17.53 2.62 -4.69
N GLY A 37 -17.90 2.33 -5.94
CA GLY A 37 -18.10 3.37 -6.96
C GLY A 37 -16.80 4.13 -7.31
N PRO A 38 -16.77 4.94 -8.38
CA PRO A 38 -15.52 5.43 -8.97
C PRO A 38 -14.64 6.26 -8.02
N ALA A 39 -15.25 7.14 -7.23
CA ALA A 39 -14.53 8.06 -6.34
C ALA A 39 -13.93 7.38 -5.12
N ILE A 40 -14.64 6.48 -4.44
CA ILE A 40 -14.08 5.74 -3.31
C ILE A 40 -13.11 4.66 -3.81
N SER A 41 -13.35 4.00 -4.94
CA SER A 41 -12.40 3.05 -5.52
C SER A 41 -11.03 3.69 -5.78
N TYR A 42 -11.00 4.93 -6.24
CA TYR A 42 -9.75 5.69 -6.38
C TYR A 42 -9.08 5.95 -5.03
N GLY A 43 -9.85 6.31 -3.99
CA GLY A 43 -9.35 6.44 -2.62
C GLY A 43 -8.86 5.12 -2.00
N LEU A 44 -9.53 4.01 -2.28
CA LEU A 44 -9.16 2.66 -1.83
C LEU A 44 -7.79 2.24 -2.38
N GLY A 45 -7.50 2.57 -3.65
CA GLY A 45 -6.17 2.38 -4.24
C GLY A 45 -5.07 3.12 -3.49
N GLN A 46 -5.36 4.31 -2.97
CA GLN A 46 -4.42 5.10 -2.18
C GLN A 46 -4.16 4.53 -0.77
N GLY A 47 -5.02 3.63 -0.27
CA GLY A 47 -4.75 2.86 0.94
C GLY A 47 -3.49 2.00 0.83
N SER A 48 -3.21 1.46 -0.36
CA SER A 48 -1.99 0.67 -0.61
C SER A 48 -0.71 1.50 -0.46
N THR A 49 -0.73 2.75 -0.95
CA THR A 49 0.37 3.72 -0.80
C THR A 49 0.68 3.97 0.68
N MET A 50 -0.36 4.05 1.52
CA MET A 50 -0.20 4.27 2.97
C MET A 50 0.43 3.07 3.69
N VAL A 51 0.03 1.86 3.31
CA VAL A 51 0.65 0.63 3.84
C VAL A 51 2.13 0.57 3.45
N GLY A 52 2.46 0.92 2.20
CA GLY A 52 3.85 1.01 1.74
C GLY A 52 4.67 2.05 2.52
N ALA A 53 4.13 3.25 2.70
CA ALA A 53 4.77 4.29 3.50
C ALA A 53 4.99 3.86 4.96
N ALA A 54 3.99 3.21 5.58
CA ALA A 54 4.10 2.68 6.93
C ALA A 54 5.21 1.61 7.04
N TRP A 55 5.32 0.73 6.04
CA TRP A 55 6.38 -0.27 5.99
C TRP A 55 7.78 0.38 5.93
N GLY A 56 7.98 1.38 5.07
CA GLY A 56 9.25 2.12 4.98
C GLY A 56 9.63 2.83 6.28
N VAL A 57 8.65 3.45 6.94
CA VAL A 57 8.87 4.18 8.20
C VAL A 57 9.13 3.24 9.38
N PHE A 58 8.32 2.19 9.56
CA PHE A 58 8.35 1.36 10.77
C PHE A 58 9.24 0.12 10.66
N VAL A 59 9.23 -0.56 9.51
CA VAL A 59 9.96 -1.83 9.31
C VAL A 59 11.38 -1.56 8.82
N TRP A 60 11.51 -0.84 7.71
CA TRP A 60 12.83 -0.48 7.18
C TRP A 60 13.50 0.64 7.97
N LYS A 61 12.73 1.45 8.70
CA LYS A 61 13.23 2.58 9.50
C LYS A 61 14.09 3.51 8.63
N GLU A 62 13.65 3.76 7.40
CA GLU A 62 14.39 4.54 6.40
C GLU A 62 14.79 5.93 6.91
N PHE A 63 14.01 6.49 7.84
CA PHE A 63 14.23 7.83 8.41
C PHE A 63 14.99 7.83 9.75
N LYS A 64 15.59 6.72 10.17
CA LYS A 64 16.29 6.62 11.48
C LYS A 64 17.44 7.64 11.64
N GLY A 65 18.11 8.01 10.55
CA GLY A 65 19.18 9.02 10.53
C GLY A 65 18.71 10.44 10.24
N ALA A 66 17.40 10.65 10.01
CA ALA A 66 16.87 11.95 9.62
C ALA A 66 16.73 12.90 10.84
N PRO A 67 16.70 14.22 10.62
CA PRO A 67 16.45 15.19 11.68
C PRO A 67 15.16 14.88 12.45
N LYS A 68 15.11 15.20 13.75
CA LYS A 68 13.91 14.95 14.59
C LYS A 68 12.62 15.57 14.03
N LYS A 69 12.72 16.65 13.25
CA LYS A 69 11.59 17.28 12.55
C LYS A 69 10.93 16.35 11.51
N THR A 70 11.67 15.39 10.94
CA THR A 70 11.14 14.46 9.93
C THR A 70 10.06 13.55 10.51
N ASN A 71 10.19 13.11 11.77
CA ASN A 71 9.15 12.28 12.40
C ASN A 71 7.83 13.05 12.56
N TRP A 72 7.91 14.36 12.83
CA TRP A 72 6.73 15.22 12.88
C TRP A 72 6.08 15.35 11.50
N LEU A 73 6.88 15.57 10.45
CA LEU A 73 6.40 15.64 9.06
C LEU A 73 5.76 14.32 8.60
N LEU A 74 6.36 13.18 8.94
CA LEU A 74 5.78 11.86 8.65
C LEU A 74 4.45 11.67 9.36
N THR A 75 4.37 12.03 10.64
CA THR A 75 3.12 11.95 11.41
C THR A 75 2.03 12.82 10.78
N LEU A 76 2.36 14.06 10.41
CA LEU A 76 1.44 14.98 9.75
C LEU A 76 1.00 14.44 8.38
N MET A 77 1.91 13.85 7.61
CA MET A 77 1.61 13.19 6.33
C MET A 77 0.55 12.09 6.53
N PHE A 78 0.75 11.17 7.50
CA PHE A 78 -0.21 10.11 7.79
C PHE A 78 -1.59 10.68 8.19
N ILE A 79 -1.62 11.69 9.05
CA ILE A 79 -2.86 12.32 9.51
C ILE A 79 -3.61 12.98 8.33
N CYS A 80 -2.93 13.81 7.54
CA CYS A 80 -3.56 14.50 6.40
C CYS A 80 -4.10 13.50 5.37
N PHE A 81 -3.37 12.40 5.14
CA PHE A 81 -3.79 11.39 4.17
C PHE A 81 -5.02 10.61 4.64
N ILE A 82 -5.05 10.20 5.91
CA ILE A 82 -6.23 9.54 6.51
C ILE A 82 -7.43 10.49 6.51
N ALA A 83 -7.22 11.75 6.85
CA ALA A 83 -8.27 12.77 6.81
C ALA A 83 -8.82 12.96 5.38
N GLY A 84 -7.94 13.03 4.36
CA GLY A 84 -8.34 13.12 2.97
C GLY A 84 -9.17 11.92 2.50
N LEU A 85 -8.74 10.70 2.87
CA LEU A 85 -9.49 9.47 2.58
C LEU A 85 -10.85 9.45 3.28
N ALA A 86 -10.92 9.86 4.55
CA ALA A 86 -12.17 9.95 5.29
C ALA A 86 -13.14 10.94 4.64
N LEU A 87 -12.65 12.11 4.23
CA LEU A 87 -13.47 13.13 3.54
C LEU A 87 -14.03 12.61 2.20
N ILE A 88 -13.20 11.97 1.37
CA ILE A 88 -13.65 11.40 0.09
C ILE A 88 -14.69 10.29 0.32
N THR A 89 -14.48 9.46 1.34
CA THR A 89 -15.41 8.37 1.69
C THR A 89 -16.75 8.92 2.18
N MET A 90 -16.73 9.93 3.04
CA MET A 90 -17.95 10.58 3.56
C MET A 90 -18.73 11.29 2.46
N ALA A 91 -18.05 11.92 1.50
CA ALA A 91 -18.70 12.65 0.41
C ALA A 91 -19.58 11.78 -0.50
N ARG A 92 -19.37 10.46 -0.55
CA ARG A 92 -20.25 9.53 -1.30
C ARG A 92 -21.48 9.09 -0.50
N ASN A 93 -21.46 9.20 0.83
CA ASN A 93 -22.59 8.82 1.69
C ASN A 93 -23.57 9.98 1.94
N ILE A 94 -23.30 11.16 1.39
CA ILE A 94 -24.17 12.35 1.36
C ILE A 94 -24.75 12.46 -0.05
#